data_AF-A0AA38GW94-F1
#
_entry.id   AF-A0AA38GW94-F1
#
_cell.length_a   1.000
_cell.length_b   1.000
_cell.length_c   1.000
_cell.angle_alpha   90.00
_cell.angle_beta   90.00
_cell.angle_gamma   90.00
#
_symmetry.space_group_name_H-M   'P 1'
#
loop_
_entity.id
_entity.type
_entity.pdbx_description
1 polymer ?
#
loop_
_entity_poly.entity_id
_entity_poly.type
_entity_poly.pdbx_seq_one_letter_code
_entity_poly.pdbx_strand_id
1 'polypeptide(L)'
;MWPRLMANKWFGLRPKPGGDKFNSDMSETDDEPEPLEKSPRLRRGQSETLWTQCVDNYSYRIFVGTWNVGGKTPEETLDLDEWLNTKESSDIYVIGFQEIVPLKAGKVFGAENSRSADKWDTQIRKALNKNGAAAENASILRSATVPTSAEGEILLDSGHCTNNLDGIDMLKLDDINKWRQKRRYIRIASKQMVGIFITIWVKSEVRCHIRDLKVSSVGCGIMGCLGNKGSVSISMSLHETSFCFVCTHLASGEKESDGIRRNSDVAEILKRTCFPRDSTLDLPQTILGHDRIIWFGDLNYRLTIAESEAKSLIHQKDWNTLQLTDQLKLEKNPGGLFDGWQEGHIDFSPTYKYVANSDEYCGTQEKRRVPA
;
A
#
# COMPACT_ATOMS: atom_id res chain seq x y z
N MET A 1 4.31 23.84 12.98
CA MET A 1 4.14 24.27 11.59
C MET A 1 5.45 24.93 11.16
N TRP A 2 6.27 24.22 10.38
CA TRP A 2 7.55 24.74 9.86
C TRP A 2 7.78 24.16 8.44
N PRO A 3 8.06 24.98 7.40
CA PRO A 3 8.03 24.51 6.01
C PRO A 3 9.41 24.39 5.34
N ARG A 4 9.57 23.31 4.56
CA ARG A 4 10.14 23.24 3.19
C ARG A 4 11.53 23.83 2.83
N LEU A 5 12.29 24.48 3.70
CA LEU A 5 13.45 25.31 3.25
C LEU A 5 14.87 24.81 3.55
N MET A 6 15.09 23.60 4.08
CA MET A 6 16.47 23.10 4.33
C MET A 6 16.96 22.05 3.32
N ALA A 7 16.14 21.63 2.35
CA ALA A 7 16.55 20.63 1.36
C ALA A 7 17.56 21.16 0.30
N ASN A 8 17.68 22.48 0.11
CA ASN A 8 18.50 23.04 -0.96
C ASN A 8 19.98 23.28 -0.61
N LYS A 9 20.40 23.01 0.63
CA LYS A 9 21.78 23.30 1.07
C LYS A 9 22.74 22.10 1.01
N TRP A 10 22.23 20.88 0.85
CA TRP A 10 23.06 19.65 0.84
C TRP A 10 23.23 19.00 -0.54
N PHE A 11 22.37 19.31 -1.52
CA PHE A 11 22.39 18.61 -2.82
C PHE A 11 23.14 19.30 -3.96
N GLY A 12 23.80 20.45 -3.73
CA GLY A 12 24.80 20.98 -4.66
C GLY A 12 24.37 21.08 -6.14
N LEU A 13 23.09 21.36 -6.43
CA LEU A 13 22.60 21.50 -7.78
C LEU A 13 22.83 22.94 -8.26
N ARG A 14 23.91 23.17 -9.01
CA ARG A 14 24.00 24.35 -9.90
C ARG A 14 23.32 24.01 -11.23
N PRO A 15 22.41 24.84 -11.75
CA PRO A 15 22.00 24.72 -13.15
C PRO A 15 23.13 25.23 -14.05
N LYS A 16 23.50 24.45 -15.08
CA LYS A 16 24.33 24.93 -16.19
C LYS A 16 23.43 25.64 -17.22
N PRO A 17 23.88 26.76 -17.82
CA PRO A 17 23.12 27.52 -18.81
C PRO A 17 23.48 27.12 -20.24
N GLY A 18 22.53 27.36 -21.15
CA GLY A 18 22.68 27.26 -22.61
C GLY A 18 21.57 26.41 -23.19
N GLY A 19 20.74 26.88 -24.11
CA GLY A 19 20.62 28.16 -24.78
C GLY A 19 19.73 27.92 -25.98
N ASP A 20 18.77 28.80 -26.24
CA ASP A 20 18.30 29.04 -27.61
C ASP A 20 17.79 30.47 -27.69
N LYS A 21 18.34 31.18 -28.67
CA LYS A 21 18.06 32.57 -28.99
C LYS A 21 16.71 32.67 -29.67
N PHE A 22 15.87 33.59 -29.22
CA PHE A 22 14.98 34.31 -30.13
C PHE A 22 15.00 35.80 -29.77
N ASN A 23 15.21 36.60 -30.81
CA ASN A 23 15.50 38.02 -30.77
C ASN A 23 14.18 38.81 -30.86
N SER A 24 13.99 39.85 -30.05
CA SER A 24 13.15 40.98 -30.45
C SER A 24 13.66 42.25 -29.76
N ASP A 25 14.25 43.11 -30.55
CA ASP A 25 14.70 44.47 -30.23
C ASP A 25 13.62 45.47 -30.65
N MET A 26 13.54 46.58 -29.89
CA MET A 26 13.01 47.92 -30.26
C MET A 26 11.47 48.05 -30.34
N SER A 27 10.79 49.08 -29.82
CA SER A 27 11.20 50.41 -29.35
C SER A 27 10.09 51.04 -28.47
N GLU A 28 10.49 51.96 -27.59
CA GLU A 28 9.63 52.94 -26.92
C GLU A 28 8.96 53.90 -27.93
N THR A 29 7.69 54.22 -27.71
CA THR A 29 7.09 55.52 -28.06
C THR A 29 5.95 55.83 -27.09
N ASP A 30 6.06 56.99 -26.46
CA ASP A 30 5.01 57.71 -25.75
C ASP A 30 3.80 57.97 -26.65
N ASP A 31 2.58 57.83 -26.10
CA ASP A 31 1.41 58.67 -26.42
C ASP A 31 0.22 58.29 -25.50
N GLU A 32 -0.16 59.21 -24.61
CA GLU A 32 -1.45 59.26 -23.90
C GLU A 32 -2.43 60.14 -24.71
N PRO A 33 -3.71 59.76 -24.82
CA PRO A 33 -4.73 60.68 -24.30
C PRO A 33 -6.01 60.03 -23.70
N GLU A 34 -6.37 60.50 -22.50
CA GLU A 34 -7.69 60.90 -21.94
C GLU A 34 -8.95 59.98 -22.00
N PRO A 35 -9.89 60.10 -21.01
CA PRO A 35 -10.71 58.99 -20.53
C PRO A 35 -12.17 59.00 -21.02
N LEU A 36 -12.72 57.81 -21.32
CA LEU A 36 -14.14 57.63 -21.67
C LEU A 36 -14.88 56.73 -20.66
N GLU A 37 -15.71 57.42 -19.87
CA GLU A 37 -17.03 57.08 -19.32
C GLU A 37 -17.32 55.76 -18.59
N LYS A 38 -17.80 55.95 -17.36
CA LYS A 38 -18.32 54.95 -16.42
C LYS A 38 -19.66 54.38 -16.89
N SER A 39 -19.74 53.05 -17.00
CA SER A 39 -21.00 52.30 -17.11
C SER A 39 -21.28 51.53 -15.81
N PRO A 40 -22.56 51.37 -15.40
CA PRO A 40 -22.94 51.39 -13.99
C PRO A 40 -22.71 50.06 -13.27
N ARG A 41 -22.28 50.19 -12.02
CA ARG A 41 -22.20 49.11 -11.04
C ARG A 41 -23.58 48.50 -10.81
N LEU A 42 -23.80 47.29 -11.33
CA LEU A 42 -24.84 46.41 -10.82
C LEU A 42 -24.40 45.88 -9.45
N ARG A 43 -24.71 46.62 -8.38
CA ARG A 43 -24.83 46.03 -7.05
C ARG A 43 -26.17 45.31 -6.99
N ARG A 44 -26.14 43.97 -7.04
CA ARG A 44 -27.30 43.15 -6.66
C ARG A 44 -26.85 41.88 -5.97
N GLY A 45 -27.15 41.82 -4.67
CA GLY A 45 -27.29 40.59 -3.89
C GLY A 45 -26.02 40.05 -3.25
N GLN A 46 -25.77 40.45 -2.00
CA GLN A 46 -25.20 39.51 -1.04
C GLN A 46 -26.19 38.36 -0.88
N SER A 47 -26.04 37.30 -1.69
CA SER A 47 -26.46 35.98 -1.26
C SER A 47 -25.27 35.36 -0.55
N GLU A 48 -25.12 35.70 0.73
CA GLU A 48 -24.41 34.87 1.72
C GLU A 48 -25.24 33.59 1.99
N THR A 49 -25.72 32.94 0.95
CA THR A 49 -26.32 31.61 1.05
C THR A 49 -25.17 30.62 1.09
N LEU A 50 -24.69 30.37 2.31
CA LEU A 50 -24.25 29.04 2.76
C LEU A 50 -23.36 28.28 1.77
N TRP A 51 -22.20 28.84 1.43
CA TRP A 51 -21.05 28.01 1.04
C TRP A 51 -20.26 27.62 2.28
N THR A 52 -20.93 27.05 3.29
CA THR A 52 -20.27 25.96 3.99
C THR A 52 -20.15 24.88 2.92
N GLN A 53 -19.05 24.89 2.17
CA GLN A 53 -18.66 23.72 1.39
C GLN A 53 -18.81 22.55 2.35
N CYS A 54 -19.82 21.72 2.12
CA CYS A 54 -19.99 20.49 2.87
C CYS A 54 -18.78 19.66 2.49
N VAL A 55 -17.68 19.82 3.23
CA VAL A 55 -16.54 18.92 3.12
C VAL A 55 -17.06 17.62 3.69
N ASP A 56 -17.59 16.78 2.81
CA ASP A 56 -17.98 15.43 3.16
C ASP A 56 -16.72 14.71 3.65
N ASN A 57 -16.59 14.59 4.97
CA ASN A 57 -15.47 13.90 5.59
C ASN A 57 -15.72 12.40 5.54
N TYR A 58 -15.22 11.75 4.50
CA TYR A 58 -15.19 10.29 4.42
C TYR A 58 -14.03 9.74 5.24
N SER A 59 -14.33 8.85 6.19
CA SER A 59 -13.32 8.11 6.96
C SER A 59 -13.15 6.71 6.39
N TYR A 60 -11.91 6.36 6.02
CA TYR A 60 -11.56 5.03 5.51
C TYR A 60 -10.54 4.37 6.40
N ARG A 61 -10.66 3.05 6.58
CA ARG A 61 -9.64 2.21 7.23
C ARG A 61 -8.73 1.61 6.17
N ILE A 62 -7.42 1.84 6.33
CA ILE A 62 -6.39 1.30 5.46
C ILE A 62 -5.55 0.31 6.26
N PHE A 63 -5.56 -0.95 5.84
CA PHE A 63 -4.63 -1.97 6.31
C PHE A 63 -3.36 -1.92 5.46
N VAL A 64 -2.20 -1.98 6.10
CA VAL A 64 -0.90 -2.04 5.43
C VAL A 64 -0.12 -3.21 6.01
N GLY A 65 0.22 -4.19 5.18
CA GLY A 65 0.97 -5.38 5.57
C GLY A 65 2.27 -5.50 4.79
N THR A 66 3.35 -5.89 5.46
CA THR A 66 4.62 -6.25 4.81
C THR A 66 5.06 -7.64 5.26
N TRP A 67 5.61 -8.43 4.34
CA TRP A 67 6.22 -9.71 4.68
C TRP A 67 7.34 -10.09 3.70
N ASN A 68 8.56 -10.29 4.22
CA ASN A 68 9.62 -10.94 3.45
C ASN A 68 9.38 -12.47 3.46
N VAL A 69 8.97 -13.02 2.32
CA VAL A 69 8.55 -14.43 2.19
C VAL A 69 9.71 -15.37 1.86
N GLY A 70 10.96 -14.87 1.85
CA GLY A 70 12.17 -15.68 1.81
C GLY A 70 12.31 -16.56 0.56
N GLY A 71 11.80 -16.12 -0.59
CA GLY A 71 11.82 -16.89 -1.84
C GLY A 71 10.77 -18.00 -1.90
N LYS A 72 9.88 -18.12 -0.91
CA LYS A 72 8.88 -19.18 -0.86
C LYS A 72 7.66 -18.83 -1.70
N THR A 73 7.09 -19.88 -2.30
CA THR A 73 5.77 -19.84 -2.94
C THR A 73 4.72 -20.17 -1.88
N PRO A 74 3.54 -19.52 -1.87
CA PRO A 74 2.54 -19.81 -0.87
C PRO A 74 1.97 -21.22 -1.11
N GLU A 75 1.81 -21.97 -0.02
CA GLU A 75 1.13 -23.26 -0.05
C GLU A 75 -0.37 -23.07 -0.32
N GLU A 76 -1.04 -24.10 -0.82
CA GLU A 76 -2.47 -24.01 -1.13
C GLU A 76 -3.33 -23.85 0.12
N THR A 77 -2.88 -24.42 1.24
CA THR A 77 -3.51 -24.43 2.56
C THR A 77 -3.15 -23.22 3.42
N LEU A 78 -2.31 -22.29 2.91
CA LEU A 78 -1.89 -21.11 3.65
C LEU A 78 -3.11 -20.27 4.05
N ASP A 79 -3.27 -20.07 5.37
CA ASP A 79 -4.27 -19.17 5.90
C ASP A 79 -3.68 -17.78 6.16
N LEU A 80 -4.31 -16.76 5.61
CA LEU A 80 -3.90 -15.36 5.75
C LEU A 80 -4.88 -14.55 6.62
N ASP A 81 -5.92 -15.17 7.18
CA ASP A 81 -7.00 -14.43 7.85
C ASP A 81 -6.53 -13.63 9.07
N GLU A 82 -5.67 -14.24 9.89
CA GLU A 82 -5.09 -13.59 11.07
C GLU A 82 -4.15 -12.47 10.67
N TRP A 83 -3.21 -12.73 9.74
CA TRP A 83 -2.24 -11.74 9.29
C TRP A 83 -2.90 -10.54 8.60
N LEU A 84 -3.96 -10.78 7.81
CA LEU A 84 -4.74 -9.72 7.17
C LEU A 84 -5.80 -9.11 8.09
N ASN A 85 -5.91 -9.54 9.35
CA ASN A 85 -6.95 -9.11 10.29
C ASN A 85 -8.35 -9.05 9.63
N THR A 86 -8.76 -10.12 8.95
CA THR A 86 -10.00 -10.12 8.16
C THR A 86 -11.27 -9.98 9.02
N LYS A 87 -11.16 -10.31 10.32
CA LYS A 87 -12.23 -10.10 11.32
C LYS A 87 -12.57 -8.62 11.47
N GLU A 88 -11.57 -7.74 11.48
CA GLU A 88 -11.75 -6.29 11.52
C GLU A 88 -11.54 -5.66 10.12
N SER A 89 -12.38 -6.09 9.16
CA SER A 89 -12.24 -5.78 7.72
C SER A 89 -11.95 -4.30 7.39
N SER A 90 -10.81 -4.00 6.76
CA SER A 90 -10.45 -2.64 6.32
C SER A 90 -11.09 -2.26 4.98
N ASP A 91 -11.22 -0.98 4.66
CA ASP A 91 -11.79 -0.54 3.37
C ASP A 91 -10.81 -0.72 2.22
N ILE A 92 -9.52 -0.54 2.54
CA ILE A 92 -8.39 -0.65 1.64
C ILE A 92 -7.34 -1.55 2.29
N TYR A 93 -6.80 -2.50 1.54
CA TYR A 93 -5.68 -3.37 1.91
C TYR A 93 -4.52 -3.08 0.97
N VAL A 94 -3.38 -2.70 1.53
CA VAL A 94 -2.12 -2.51 0.81
C VAL A 94 -1.13 -3.54 1.33
N ILE A 95 -0.72 -4.45 0.46
CA ILE A 95 0.07 -5.62 0.85
C ILE A 95 1.37 -5.60 0.07
N GLY A 96 2.50 -5.65 0.78
CA GLY A 96 3.85 -5.68 0.24
C GLY A 96 4.55 -6.98 0.58
N PHE A 97 5.16 -7.62 -0.42
CA PHE A 97 6.04 -8.76 -0.21
C PHE A 97 7.45 -8.45 -0.68
N GLN A 98 8.43 -9.04 0.02
CA GLN A 98 9.84 -9.05 -0.40
C GLN A 98 10.29 -10.50 -0.56
N GLU A 99 11.26 -10.71 -1.45
CA GLU A 99 11.72 -12.05 -1.84
C GLU A 99 10.58 -12.96 -2.32
N ILE A 100 9.64 -12.43 -3.11
CA ILE A 100 8.53 -13.24 -3.66
C ILE A 100 8.99 -14.33 -4.65
N VAL A 101 10.26 -14.28 -5.10
CA VAL A 101 10.89 -15.28 -5.96
C VAL A 101 12.24 -15.71 -5.38
N PRO A 102 12.65 -16.98 -5.56
CA PRO A 102 14.00 -17.40 -5.18
C PRO A 102 15.06 -16.61 -5.96
N LEU A 103 15.86 -15.82 -5.25
CA LEU A 103 16.96 -15.05 -5.82
C LEU A 103 18.18 -15.95 -6.08
N LYS A 104 18.08 -16.87 -7.05
CA LYS A 104 19.26 -17.54 -7.63
C LYS A 104 19.91 -16.60 -8.64
N ALA A 105 21.24 -16.51 -8.67
CA ALA A 105 22.01 -15.55 -9.47
C ALA A 105 21.62 -15.49 -10.98
N GLY A 106 21.15 -16.59 -11.57
CA GLY A 106 20.71 -16.64 -12.97
C GLY A 106 19.28 -16.13 -13.25
N LYS A 107 18.43 -15.88 -12.24
CA LYS A 107 17.04 -15.43 -12.43
C LYS A 107 16.86 -13.90 -12.38
N VAL A 108 17.90 -13.16 -12.02
CA VAL A 108 17.84 -11.68 -11.99
C VAL A 108 17.90 -11.07 -13.40
N PHE A 109 18.33 -11.85 -14.41
CA PHE A 109 18.51 -11.42 -15.80
C PHE A 109 17.43 -11.93 -16.78
N GLY A 110 16.27 -12.38 -16.29
CA GLY A 110 15.15 -12.86 -17.11
C GLY A 110 13.96 -11.91 -17.10
N ALA A 111 13.07 -12.04 -18.10
CA ALA A 111 11.76 -11.38 -18.08
C ALA A 111 11.02 -11.72 -16.77
N GLU A 112 10.38 -10.71 -16.15
CA GLU A 112 9.63 -10.90 -14.91
C GLU A 112 8.54 -11.96 -15.10
N ASN A 113 8.71 -13.13 -14.46
CA ASN A 113 7.70 -14.17 -14.47
C ASN A 113 6.72 -13.93 -13.31
N SER A 114 5.51 -13.45 -13.64
CA SER A 114 4.47 -13.09 -12.66
C SER A 114 3.87 -14.28 -11.91
N ARG A 115 4.21 -15.53 -12.26
CA ARG A 115 3.62 -16.74 -11.66
C ARG A 115 3.64 -16.74 -10.13
N SER A 116 4.66 -16.19 -9.50
CA SER A 116 4.71 -16.11 -8.03
C SER A 116 3.74 -15.06 -7.49
N ALA A 117 3.76 -13.86 -8.06
CA ALA A 117 2.79 -12.80 -7.75
C ALA A 117 1.34 -13.27 -7.94
N ASP A 118 1.05 -13.99 -9.03
CA ASP A 118 -0.29 -14.51 -9.32
C ASP A 118 -0.79 -15.50 -8.24
N LYS A 119 0.11 -16.33 -7.71
CA LYS A 119 -0.21 -17.26 -6.62
C LYS A 119 -0.50 -16.52 -5.31
N TRP A 120 0.33 -15.55 -4.96
CA TRP A 120 0.11 -14.71 -3.78
C TRP A 120 -1.18 -13.88 -3.89
N ASP A 121 -1.43 -13.26 -5.04
CA ASP A 121 -2.68 -12.55 -5.31
C ASP A 121 -3.90 -13.47 -5.21
N THR A 122 -3.77 -14.73 -5.64
CA THR A 122 -4.85 -15.73 -5.51
C THR A 122 -5.14 -16.03 -4.05
N GLN A 123 -4.13 -16.19 -3.20
CA GLN A 123 -4.34 -16.46 -1.78
C GLN A 123 -4.93 -15.25 -1.04
N ILE A 124 -4.44 -14.03 -1.34
CA ILE A 124 -5.02 -12.81 -0.80
C ILE A 124 -6.49 -12.67 -1.22
N ARG A 125 -6.80 -12.89 -2.50
CA ARG A 125 -8.18 -12.86 -3.00
C ARG A 125 -9.08 -13.81 -2.23
N LYS A 126 -8.61 -15.05 -2.03
CA LYS A 126 -9.35 -16.08 -1.30
C LYS A 126 -9.62 -15.59 0.11
N ALA A 127 -8.58 -15.22 0.88
CA ALA A 127 -8.69 -14.74 2.25
C ALA A 127 -9.66 -13.56 2.40
N LEU A 128 -9.48 -12.49 1.61
CA LEU A 128 -10.33 -11.29 1.68
C LEU A 128 -11.80 -11.55 1.29
N ASN A 129 -12.08 -12.59 0.50
CA ASN A 129 -13.43 -12.87 -0.01
C ASN A 129 -14.02 -14.20 0.48
N LYS A 130 -13.46 -14.86 1.50
CA LYS A 130 -13.94 -16.17 2.03
C LYS A 130 -15.44 -16.16 2.34
N ASN A 131 -15.93 -15.10 2.97
CA ASN A 131 -17.33 -14.97 3.36
C ASN A 131 -18.29 -14.69 2.18
N GLY A 132 -17.78 -14.33 1.00
CA GLY A 132 -18.58 -14.17 -0.21
C GLY A 132 -19.01 -15.51 -0.84
N ALA A 133 -18.16 -16.54 -0.71
CA ALA A 133 -18.33 -17.86 -1.33
C ALA A 133 -19.15 -18.83 -0.46
N ALA A 134 -18.98 -18.83 0.87
CA ALA A 134 -19.79 -19.66 1.77
C ALA A 134 -21.30 -19.27 1.73
N ALA A 135 -21.59 -17.99 1.57
CA ALA A 135 -22.95 -17.50 1.35
C ALA A 135 -23.52 -17.88 -0.03
N GLU A 136 -22.67 -18.06 -1.05
CA GLU A 136 -23.05 -18.53 -2.39
C GLU A 136 -23.54 -19.98 -2.33
N ASN A 137 -22.75 -20.84 -1.69
CA ASN A 137 -23.11 -22.24 -1.47
C ASN A 137 -24.34 -22.37 -0.56
N ALA A 138 -24.49 -21.54 0.48
CA ALA A 138 -25.67 -21.54 1.32
C ALA A 138 -26.93 -21.04 0.58
N SER A 139 -26.81 -20.09 -0.36
CA SER A 139 -27.92 -19.65 -1.20
C SER A 139 -28.33 -20.74 -2.21
N ILE A 140 -27.36 -21.43 -2.81
CA ILE A 140 -27.58 -22.54 -3.73
C ILE A 140 -28.16 -23.76 -3.00
N LEU A 141 -27.67 -24.10 -1.81
CA LEU A 141 -28.22 -25.17 -0.97
C LEU A 141 -29.65 -24.86 -0.51
N ARG A 142 -29.93 -23.61 -0.10
CA ARG A 142 -31.31 -23.21 0.28
C ARG A 142 -32.29 -23.32 -0.88
N SER A 143 -31.83 -23.13 -2.12
CA SER A 143 -32.63 -23.42 -3.32
C SER A 143 -32.68 -24.91 -3.72
N ALA A 144 -31.79 -25.75 -3.19
CA ALA A 144 -31.63 -27.15 -3.62
C ALA A 144 -32.04 -28.21 -2.58
N THR A 145 -32.46 -27.83 -1.37
CA THR A 145 -32.79 -28.80 -0.30
C THR A 145 -34.31 -28.90 -0.09
N VAL A 146 -34.95 -29.87 -0.75
CA VAL A 146 -36.21 -30.47 -0.27
C VAL A 146 -35.82 -31.55 0.76
N PRO A 147 -36.37 -31.58 1.98
CA PRO A 147 -36.04 -32.64 2.93
C PRO A 147 -36.78 -33.94 2.58
N THR A 148 -36.01 -35.01 2.39
CA THR A 148 -36.49 -36.41 2.39
C THR A 148 -36.29 -37.01 3.77
N SER A 149 -37.17 -37.96 4.13
CA SER A 149 -37.19 -38.88 5.30
C SER A 149 -37.93 -38.37 6.56
N ALA A 150 -38.77 -39.14 7.26
CA ALA A 150 -39.36 -40.46 7.04
C ALA A 150 -40.53 -40.68 8.05
N GLU A 151 -41.34 -41.69 7.74
CA GLU A 151 -42.26 -42.48 8.58
C GLU A 151 -43.67 -41.94 8.92
N GLY A 152 -44.66 -42.71 8.45
CA GLY A 152 -46.08 -42.59 8.77
C GLY A 152 -46.95 -43.14 7.64
N GLU A 153 -47.33 -44.41 7.72
CA GLU A 153 -48.40 -44.99 6.88
C GLU A 153 -49.67 -44.14 6.97
N ILE A 154 -50.40 -43.98 5.86
CA ILE A 154 -51.85 -44.24 5.73
C ILE A 154 -52.31 -43.84 4.31
N LEU A 155 -52.89 -44.85 3.64
CA LEU A 155 -53.95 -44.87 2.62
C LEU A 155 -54.07 -43.78 1.54
N LEU A 156 -54.05 -44.27 0.30
CA LEU A 156 -54.46 -43.63 -0.95
C LEU A 156 -55.92 -43.13 -0.90
N ASP A 157 -56.15 -41.88 -1.30
CA ASP A 157 -56.99 -41.49 -2.45
C ASP A 157 -57.49 -40.02 -2.33
N SER A 158 -57.43 -39.31 -3.46
CA SER A 158 -58.20 -38.10 -3.82
C SER A 158 -57.99 -36.80 -3.05
N GLY A 159 -57.38 -35.80 -3.71
CA GLY A 159 -57.48 -34.40 -3.28
C GLY A 159 -56.53 -33.44 -3.98
N HIS A 160 -57.05 -32.70 -4.95
CA HIS A 160 -56.38 -31.62 -5.66
C HIS A 160 -56.05 -30.46 -4.71
N CYS A 161 -54.76 -30.17 -4.49
CA CYS A 161 -54.31 -28.93 -3.83
C CYS A 161 -53.11 -28.36 -4.60
N THR A 162 -53.36 -27.32 -5.38
CA THR A 162 -52.36 -26.47 -6.04
C THR A 162 -51.59 -25.68 -4.97
N ASN A 163 -50.33 -25.99 -4.73
CA ASN A 163 -49.47 -25.13 -3.91
C ASN A 163 -48.75 -24.11 -4.80
N ASN A 164 -49.25 -22.88 -4.73
CA ASN A 164 -48.60 -21.66 -5.20
C ASN A 164 -47.16 -21.57 -4.67
N LEU A 165 -46.20 -21.59 -5.59
CA LEU A 165 -44.83 -21.14 -5.36
C LEU A 165 -44.71 -19.68 -5.82
N ASP A 166 -45.40 -18.76 -5.15
CA ASP A 166 -45.23 -17.33 -5.36
C ASP A 166 -44.80 -16.67 -4.05
N GLY A 167 -43.54 -16.23 -3.97
CA GLY A 167 -43.13 -15.28 -2.93
C GLY A 167 -41.87 -15.59 -2.13
N ILE A 168 -40.77 -16.02 -2.75
CA ILE A 168 -39.48 -15.48 -2.31
C ILE A 168 -39.39 -14.10 -2.95
N ASP A 169 -39.60 -13.06 -2.14
CA ASP A 169 -39.62 -11.66 -2.56
C ASP A 169 -38.32 -11.29 -3.28
N MET A 170 -38.40 -11.10 -4.60
CA MET A 170 -37.30 -10.76 -5.49
C MET A 170 -36.52 -9.53 -5.01
N LEU A 171 -37.21 -8.60 -4.31
CA LEU A 171 -36.63 -7.40 -3.70
C LEU A 171 -35.57 -7.75 -2.63
N LYS A 172 -35.78 -8.79 -1.83
CA LYS A 172 -34.82 -9.21 -0.80
C LYS A 172 -33.58 -9.87 -1.40
N LEU A 173 -33.72 -10.59 -2.51
CA LEU A 173 -32.60 -11.25 -3.18
C LEU A 173 -31.69 -10.22 -3.85
N ASP A 174 -32.28 -9.18 -4.47
CA ASP A 174 -31.54 -8.06 -5.04
C ASP A 174 -30.81 -7.25 -3.96
N ASP A 175 -31.43 -7.03 -2.80
CA ASP A 175 -30.77 -6.35 -1.68
C ASP A 175 -29.62 -7.17 -1.10
N ILE A 176 -29.77 -8.50 -1.00
CA ILE A 176 -28.69 -9.41 -0.61
C ILE A 176 -27.56 -9.38 -1.65
N ASN A 177 -27.87 -9.43 -2.95
CA ASN A 177 -26.85 -9.39 -4.00
C ASN A 177 -26.14 -8.03 -4.07
N LYS A 178 -26.87 -6.92 -3.90
CA LYS A 178 -26.29 -5.57 -3.76
C LYS A 178 -25.40 -5.48 -2.52
N TRP A 179 -25.84 -6.01 -1.38
CA TRP A 179 -25.05 -6.05 -0.15
C TRP A 179 -23.79 -6.91 -0.31
N ARG A 180 -23.88 -8.05 -1.01
CA ARG A 180 -22.75 -8.93 -1.32
C ARG A 180 -21.75 -8.28 -2.25
N GLN A 181 -22.22 -7.59 -3.29
CA GLN A 181 -21.35 -6.83 -4.17
C GLN A 181 -20.61 -5.74 -3.41
N LYS A 182 -21.29 -4.98 -2.54
CA LYS A 182 -20.70 -3.91 -1.70
C LYS A 182 -19.53 -4.37 -0.83
N ARG A 183 -19.58 -5.60 -0.29
CA ARG A 183 -18.55 -6.12 0.62
C ARG A 183 -17.43 -6.91 -0.07
N ARG A 184 -17.46 -7.06 -1.40
CA ARG A 184 -16.43 -7.80 -2.14
C ARG A 184 -15.19 -6.95 -2.33
N TYR A 185 -14.01 -7.53 -2.11
CA TYR A 185 -12.74 -6.90 -2.41
C TYR A 185 -12.35 -7.13 -3.87
N ILE A 186 -11.93 -6.05 -4.52
CA ILE A 186 -11.38 -6.06 -5.87
C ILE A 186 -9.94 -5.54 -5.84
N ARG A 187 -9.08 -6.16 -6.65
CA ARG A 187 -7.70 -5.73 -6.85
C ARG A 187 -7.69 -4.54 -7.79
N ILE A 188 -7.11 -3.41 -7.37
CA ILE A 188 -6.99 -2.22 -8.21
C ILE A 188 -5.58 -2.03 -8.75
N ALA A 189 -4.57 -2.53 -8.02
CA ALA A 189 -3.17 -2.47 -8.42
C ALA A 189 -2.47 -3.77 -8.04
N SER A 190 -1.54 -4.23 -8.87
CA SER A 190 -0.63 -5.33 -8.58
C SER A 190 0.62 -5.15 -9.41
N LYS A 191 1.77 -5.03 -8.75
CA LYS A 191 3.06 -4.82 -9.41
C LYS A 191 4.14 -5.62 -8.71
N GLN A 192 4.90 -6.35 -9.52
CA GLN A 192 6.15 -6.98 -9.14
C GLN A 192 7.33 -6.18 -9.73
N MET A 193 8.42 -6.08 -8.97
CA MET A 193 9.77 -5.73 -9.43
C MET A 193 10.75 -6.76 -8.88
N VAL A 194 11.20 -7.70 -9.72
CA VAL A 194 12.04 -8.85 -9.32
C VAL A 194 11.48 -9.57 -8.08
N GLY A 195 12.01 -9.29 -6.89
CA GLY A 195 11.61 -9.90 -5.61
C GLY A 195 10.66 -9.05 -4.77
N ILE A 196 10.42 -7.79 -5.15
CA ILE A 196 9.51 -6.87 -4.46
C ILE A 196 8.15 -6.97 -5.14
N PHE A 197 7.09 -7.01 -4.35
CA PHE A 197 5.73 -7.07 -4.85
C PHE A 197 4.83 -6.19 -3.98
N ILE A 198 3.89 -5.49 -4.62
CA ILE A 198 2.85 -4.72 -3.95
C ILE A 198 1.52 -4.92 -4.66
N THR A 199 0.46 -5.10 -3.89
CA THR A 199 -0.91 -5.28 -4.37
C THR A 199 -1.88 -4.48 -3.51
N ILE A 200 -2.86 -3.83 -4.15
CA ILE A 200 -3.87 -3.02 -3.47
C ILE A 200 -5.25 -3.59 -3.77
N TRP A 201 -5.98 -3.90 -2.69
CA TRP A 201 -7.33 -4.44 -2.72
C TRP A 201 -8.28 -3.49 -2.00
N VAL A 202 -9.44 -3.22 -2.59
CA VAL A 202 -10.42 -2.29 -2.02
C VAL A 202 -11.80 -2.90 -2.05
N LYS A 203 -12.65 -2.55 -1.10
CA LYS A 203 -14.08 -2.86 -1.21
C LYS A 203 -14.62 -2.26 -2.51
N SER A 204 -15.49 -2.99 -3.19
CA SER A 204 -16.02 -2.60 -4.50
C SER A 204 -16.68 -1.21 -4.49
N GLU A 205 -17.32 -0.84 -3.38
CA GLU A 205 -17.97 0.48 -3.20
C GLU A 205 -16.95 1.63 -3.06
N VAL A 206 -15.73 1.36 -2.60
CA VAL A 206 -14.67 2.37 -2.47
C VAL A 206 -14.05 2.67 -3.84
N ARG A 207 -14.08 1.71 -4.77
CA ARG A 207 -13.42 1.81 -6.08
C ARG A 207 -13.82 3.06 -6.87
N CYS A 208 -15.09 3.49 -6.83
CA CYS A 208 -15.55 4.63 -7.61
C CYS A 208 -14.93 5.96 -7.14
N HIS A 209 -14.38 6.00 -5.92
CA HIS A 209 -13.70 7.15 -5.34
C HIS A 209 -12.19 7.17 -5.60
N ILE A 210 -11.65 6.10 -6.19
CA ILE A 210 -10.21 5.99 -6.48
C ILE A 210 -9.92 6.35 -7.94
N ARG A 211 -8.95 7.25 -8.13
CA ARG A 211 -8.50 7.78 -9.43
C ARG A 211 -6.97 7.85 -9.49
N ASP A 212 -6.43 8.20 -10.66
CA ASP A 212 -5.01 8.53 -10.87
C ASP A 212 -4.00 7.48 -10.37
N LEU A 213 -4.37 6.20 -10.53
CA LEU A 213 -3.53 5.09 -10.11
C LEU A 213 -2.27 5.00 -11.00
N LYS A 214 -1.11 5.29 -10.42
CA LYS A 214 0.19 5.29 -11.11
C LYS A 214 1.20 4.46 -10.34
N VAL A 215 2.15 3.88 -11.07
CA VAL A 215 3.14 2.96 -10.50
C VAL A 215 4.53 3.40 -10.94
N SER A 216 5.48 3.36 -10.02
CA SER A 216 6.90 3.64 -10.27
C SER A 216 7.74 2.57 -9.60
N SER A 217 8.82 2.12 -10.25
CA SER A 217 9.70 1.08 -9.71
C SER A 217 11.15 1.54 -9.81
N VAL A 218 11.87 1.49 -8.69
CA VAL A 218 13.26 1.95 -8.59
C VAL A 218 14.11 0.81 -8.08
N GLY A 219 15.04 0.31 -8.90
CA GLY A 219 16.04 -0.67 -8.48
C GLY A 219 17.27 0.00 -7.86
N CYS A 220 17.69 -0.49 -6.69
CA CYS A 220 18.87 -0.04 -5.92
C CYS A 220 19.94 -1.13 -5.73
N GLY A 221 19.77 -2.30 -6.34
CA GLY A 221 20.61 -3.48 -6.13
C GLY A 221 22.01 -3.38 -6.75
N ILE A 222 22.46 -4.45 -7.41
CA ILE A 222 23.81 -4.51 -7.98
C ILE A 222 24.01 -3.33 -8.96
N MET A 223 25.14 -2.64 -8.83
CA MET A 223 25.47 -1.40 -9.58
C MET A 223 24.47 -0.24 -9.46
N GLY A 224 23.59 -0.23 -8.44
CA GLY A 224 22.62 0.84 -8.23
C GLY A 224 21.42 0.82 -9.18
N CYS A 225 21.27 -0.26 -9.97
CA CYS A 225 20.22 -0.38 -11.00
C CYS A 225 19.51 -1.74 -11.02
N LEU A 226 20.08 -2.81 -10.47
CA LEU A 226 19.47 -4.15 -10.52
C LEU A 226 18.31 -4.29 -9.50
N GLY A 227 17.17 -4.82 -9.94
CA GLY A 227 15.89 -4.73 -9.20
C GLY A 227 15.69 -5.66 -8.00
N ASN A 228 16.70 -6.40 -7.53
CA ASN A 228 16.56 -7.28 -6.36
C ASN A 228 16.46 -6.51 -5.02
N LYS A 229 16.77 -5.21 -5.04
CA LYS A 229 16.61 -4.24 -3.96
C LYS A 229 16.04 -2.96 -4.54
N GLY A 230 15.41 -2.13 -3.72
CA GLY A 230 14.82 -0.85 -4.13
C GLY A 230 13.36 -0.74 -3.71
N SER A 231 12.51 -0.19 -4.59
CA SER A 231 11.10 0.06 -4.29
C SER A 231 10.15 -0.23 -5.45
N VAL A 232 8.90 -0.52 -5.08
CA VAL A 232 7.73 -0.30 -5.94
C VAL A 232 6.80 0.67 -5.22
N SER A 233 6.54 1.80 -5.86
CA SER A 233 5.71 2.89 -5.33
C SER A 233 4.41 3.00 -6.13
N ILE A 234 3.28 3.13 -5.44
CA ILE A 234 1.97 3.34 -6.04
C ILE A 234 1.41 4.70 -5.59
N SER A 235 1.12 5.57 -6.56
CA SER A 235 0.37 6.81 -6.37
C SER A 235 -1.10 6.55 -6.69
N MET A 236 -2.01 7.10 -5.89
CA MET A 236 -3.44 7.14 -6.22
C MET A 236 -4.13 8.33 -5.54
N SER A 237 -5.23 8.79 -6.13
CA SER A 237 -6.15 9.74 -5.50
C SER A 237 -7.32 8.98 -4.90
N LEU A 238 -7.67 9.25 -3.65
CA LEU A 238 -8.93 8.83 -3.02
C LEU A 238 -9.72 10.08 -2.70
N HIS A 239 -10.82 10.30 -3.44
CA HIS A 239 -11.46 11.61 -3.55
C HIS A 239 -10.44 12.68 -3.96
N GLU A 240 -10.24 13.70 -3.13
CA GLU A 240 -9.28 14.80 -3.34
C GLU A 240 -7.95 14.58 -2.62
N THR A 241 -7.82 13.51 -1.83
CA THR A 241 -6.58 13.21 -1.08
C THR A 241 -5.68 12.30 -1.89
N SER A 242 -4.44 12.74 -2.11
CA SER A 242 -3.41 11.95 -2.77
C SER A 242 -2.65 11.04 -1.79
N PHE A 243 -2.47 9.78 -2.19
CA PHE A 243 -1.77 8.76 -1.42
C PHE A 243 -0.57 8.22 -2.20
N CYS A 244 0.55 8.02 -1.51
CA CYS A 244 1.70 7.26 -2.03
C CYS A 244 2.04 6.09 -1.10
N PHE A 245 2.00 4.87 -1.64
CA PHE A 245 2.41 3.65 -0.95
C PHE A 245 3.76 3.20 -1.49
N VAL A 246 4.79 3.17 -0.65
CA VAL A 246 6.17 2.84 -1.03
C VAL A 246 6.55 1.52 -0.37
N CYS A 247 6.52 0.42 -1.14
CA CYS A 247 6.98 -0.89 -0.68
C CYS A 247 8.45 -1.07 -1.05
N THR A 248 9.31 -1.32 -0.05
CA THR A 248 10.76 -1.39 -0.26
C THR A 248 11.37 -2.72 0.18
N HIS A 249 12.55 -2.98 -0.38
CA HIS A 249 13.49 -3.97 0.10
C HIS A 249 14.88 -3.34 0.02
N LEU A 250 15.38 -2.81 1.13
CA LEU A 250 16.65 -2.07 1.18
C LEU A 250 17.85 -3.00 1.38
N ALA A 251 19.06 -2.47 1.21
CA ALA A 251 20.30 -3.20 1.40
C ALA A 251 20.36 -3.98 2.73
N SER A 252 20.60 -5.29 2.62
CA SER A 252 20.81 -6.16 3.77
C SER A 252 22.25 -6.10 4.28
N GLY A 253 22.47 -6.44 5.54
CA GLY A 253 23.81 -6.59 6.13
C GLY A 253 23.90 -5.95 7.50
N GLU A 254 24.92 -6.35 8.26
CA GLU A 254 25.13 -5.97 9.67
C GLU A 254 26.38 -5.11 9.87
N LYS A 255 27.19 -4.89 8.83
CA LYS A 255 28.34 -3.99 8.93
C LYS A 255 27.82 -2.56 9.02
N GLU A 256 28.58 -1.69 9.67
CA GLU A 256 28.27 -0.26 9.76
C GLU A 256 28.05 0.38 8.38
N SER A 257 28.89 0.01 7.40
CA SER A 257 28.76 0.40 5.99
C SER A 257 27.42 0.02 5.35
N ASP A 258 26.77 -1.05 5.83
CA ASP A 258 25.50 -1.52 5.28
C ASP A 258 24.34 -0.59 5.69
N GLY A 259 24.44 0.05 6.87
CA GLY A 259 23.52 1.11 7.29
C GLY A 259 23.58 2.32 6.36
N ILE A 260 24.80 2.77 6.03
CA ILE A 260 25.02 3.84 5.05
C ILE A 260 24.46 3.46 3.68
N ARG A 261 24.58 2.19 3.28
CA ARG A 261 24.02 1.71 2.01
C ARG A 261 22.48 1.74 2.00
N ARG A 262 21.81 1.36 3.09
CA ARG A 262 20.34 1.50 3.22
C ARG A 262 19.91 2.96 3.09
N ASN A 263 20.63 3.87 3.74
CA ASN A 263 20.38 5.30 3.62
C ASN A 263 20.55 5.80 2.17
N SER A 264 21.59 5.32 1.47
CA SER A 264 21.78 5.60 0.05
C SER A 264 20.64 5.06 -0.82
N ASP A 265 20.13 3.86 -0.53
CA ASP A 265 18.98 3.29 -1.25
C ASP A 265 17.73 4.16 -1.07
N VAL A 266 17.45 4.63 0.15
CA VAL A 266 16.31 5.52 0.46
C VAL A 266 16.44 6.84 -0.29
N ALA A 267 17.61 7.47 -0.26
CA ALA A 267 17.86 8.73 -0.99
C ALA A 267 17.66 8.56 -2.51
N GLU A 268 18.10 7.43 -3.05
CA GLU A 268 17.94 7.12 -4.47
C GLU A 268 16.48 6.85 -4.85
N ILE A 269 15.71 6.14 -3.99
CA ILE A 269 14.28 5.92 -4.16
C ILE A 269 13.52 7.25 -4.17
N LEU A 270 13.81 8.14 -3.22
CA LEU A 270 13.19 9.47 -3.15
C LEU A 270 13.50 10.30 -4.40
N LYS A 271 14.74 10.23 -4.90
CA LYS A 271 15.20 10.98 -6.06
C LYS A 271 14.63 10.46 -7.38
N ARG A 272 14.53 9.14 -7.57
CA ARG A 272 14.16 8.52 -8.85
C ARG A 272 12.69 8.16 -8.99
N THR A 273 11.95 8.05 -7.89
CA THR A 273 10.52 7.78 -7.96
C THR A 273 9.82 8.98 -8.58
N CYS A 274 9.30 8.77 -9.79
CA CYS A 274 8.54 9.75 -10.55
C CYS A 274 7.26 9.12 -11.07
N PHE A 275 6.15 9.85 -10.96
CA PHE A 275 4.85 9.50 -11.52
C PHE A 275 4.56 10.41 -12.73
N PRO A 276 4.25 9.85 -13.91
CA PRO A 276 4.03 10.65 -15.12
C PRO A 276 2.93 11.70 -14.95
N ARG A 277 3.11 12.89 -15.54
CA ARG A 277 2.04 13.88 -15.67
C ARG A 277 1.07 13.43 -16.76
N ASP A 278 -0.21 13.39 -16.42
CA ASP A 278 -1.29 13.44 -17.41
C ASP A 278 -1.88 14.85 -17.28
N SER A 279 -1.91 15.61 -18.37
CA SER A 279 -2.03 17.07 -18.37
C SER A 279 -3.31 17.64 -17.70
N THR A 280 -3.20 18.91 -17.27
CA THR A 280 -4.17 19.85 -16.65
C THR A 280 -4.40 19.79 -15.13
N LEU A 281 -4.20 18.64 -14.47
CA LEU A 281 -4.35 18.55 -13.00
C LEU A 281 -3.00 18.65 -12.29
N ASP A 282 -2.96 19.39 -11.17
CA ASP A 282 -1.78 19.51 -10.29
C ASP A 282 -1.61 18.26 -9.40
N LEU A 283 -1.41 17.11 -10.05
CA LEU A 283 -1.21 15.83 -9.36
C LEU A 283 0.25 15.66 -8.92
N PRO A 284 0.49 14.98 -7.78
CA PRO A 284 1.84 14.78 -7.25
C PRO A 284 2.67 13.89 -8.18
N GLN A 285 3.92 14.29 -8.39
CA GLN A 285 4.87 13.59 -9.29
C GLN A 285 5.98 12.88 -8.53
N THR A 286 6.20 13.23 -7.28
CA THR A 286 7.23 12.64 -6.41
C THR A 286 6.58 12.10 -5.15
N ILE A 287 7.26 11.20 -4.44
CA ILE A 287 6.75 10.61 -3.18
C ILE A 287 6.33 11.73 -2.21
N LEU A 288 7.23 12.68 -1.94
CA LEU A 288 7.01 13.77 -0.98
C LEU A 288 6.01 14.85 -1.45
N GLY A 289 5.49 14.73 -2.68
CA GLY A 289 4.43 15.60 -3.18
C GLY A 289 3.02 15.22 -2.73
N HIS A 290 2.82 14.02 -2.19
CA HIS A 290 1.49 13.51 -1.83
C HIS A 290 1.06 13.98 -0.43
N ASP A 291 -0.25 14.02 -0.18
CA ASP A 291 -0.82 14.42 1.10
C ASP A 291 -0.58 13.36 2.18
N ARG A 292 -0.69 12.09 1.81
CA ARG A 292 -0.51 10.93 2.69
C ARG A 292 0.49 9.97 2.08
N ILE A 293 1.54 9.64 2.84
CA ILE A 293 2.59 8.75 2.38
C ILE A 293 2.75 7.64 3.40
N ILE A 294 2.71 6.40 2.92
CA ILE A 294 2.95 5.21 3.71
C ILE A 294 4.17 4.52 3.13
N TRP A 295 5.26 4.51 3.88
CA TRP A 295 6.49 3.81 3.52
C TRP A 295 6.62 2.55 4.37
N PHE A 296 6.75 1.40 3.71
CA PHE A 296 6.77 0.10 4.37
C PHE A 296 7.63 -0.89 3.57
N GLY A 297 7.87 -2.06 4.12
CA GLY A 297 8.67 -3.09 3.47
C GLY A 297 9.68 -3.74 4.40
N ASP A 298 10.66 -4.42 3.81
CA ASP A 298 11.85 -4.89 4.51
C ASP A 298 12.94 -3.81 4.43
N LEU A 299 12.92 -2.92 5.42
CA LEU A 299 13.88 -1.81 5.52
C LEU A 299 15.29 -2.28 5.91
N ASN A 300 15.43 -3.52 6.39
CA ASN A 300 16.70 -4.14 6.74
C ASN A 300 17.58 -3.40 7.77
N TYR A 301 17.10 -2.34 8.43
CA TYR A 301 17.79 -1.73 9.57
C TYR A 301 17.94 -2.75 10.71
N ARG A 302 19.05 -2.64 11.44
CA ARG A 302 19.48 -3.62 12.44
C ARG A 302 19.69 -2.96 13.78
N LEU A 303 19.74 -3.77 14.83
CA LEU A 303 20.18 -3.34 16.15
C LEU A 303 21.70 -3.18 16.19
N THR A 304 22.19 -2.17 16.91
CA THR A 304 23.62 -1.87 17.06
C THR A 304 24.26 -2.50 18.30
N ILE A 305 23.58 -3.44 18.96
CA ILE A 305 24.04 -4.13 20.17
C ILE A 305 24.51 -5.56 19.89
N ALA A 306 25.19 -6.17 20.86
CA ALA A 306 25.62 -7.56 20.78
C ALA A 306 24.44 -8.54 20.84
N GLU A 307 24.55 -9.69 20.16
CA GLU A 307 23.50 -10.71 20.10
C GLU A 307 23.04 -11.18 21.49
N SER A 308 23.97 -11.38 22.42
CA SER A 308 23.66 -11.82 23.78
C SER A 308 22.83 -10.79 24.54
N GLU A 309 23.12 -9.52 24.33
CA GLU A 309 22.39 -8.40 24.94
C GLU A 309 21.00 -8.28 24.32
N ALA A 310 20.90 -8.31 22.99
CA ALA A 310 19.62 -8.31 22.27
C ALA A 310 18.72 -9.46 22.75
N LYS A 311 19.25 -10.69 22.84
CA LYS A 311 18.51 -11.86 23.36
C LYS A 311 18.07 -11.69 24.81
N SER A 312 18.89 -11.07 25.65
CA SER A 312 18.54 -10.76 27.04
C SER A 312 17.36 -9.77 27.11
N LEU A 313 17.41 -8.68 26.34
CA LEU A 313 16.33 -7.69 26.28
C LEU A 313 15.03 -8.29 25.72
N ILE A 314 15.13 -9.13 24.68
CA ILE A 314 13.99 -9.85 24.11
C ILE A 314 13.36 -10.79 25.14
N HIS A 315 14.16 -11.54 25.88
CA HIS A 315 13.67 -12.42 26.95
C HIS A 315 12.95 -11.63 28.06
N GLN A 316 13.45 -10.44 28.37
CA GLN A 316 12.83 -9.52 29.34
C GLN A 316 11.63 -8.75 28.76
N LYS A 317 11.38 -8.84 27.45
CA LYS A 317 10.40 -8.04 26.70
C LYS A 317 10.62 -6.53 26.86
N ASP A 318 11.88 -6.11 27.03
CA ASP A 318 12.24 -4.70 27.12
C ASP A 318 12.39 -4.09 25.72
N TRP A 319 11.25 -3.89 25.07
CA TRP A 319 11.17 -3.34 23.71
C TRP A 319 11.65 -1.88 23.64
N ASN A 320 11.49 -1.13 24.73
CA ASN A 320 11.90 0.27 24.77
C ASN A 320 13.41 0.41 24.67
N THR A 321 14.15 -0.33 25.49
CA THR A 321 15.62 -0.33 25.43
C THR A 321 16.11 -0.87 24.10
N LEU A 322 15.47 -1.92 23.58
CA LEU A 322 15.84 -2.50 22.27
C LEU A 322 15.72 -1.46 21.14
N GLN A 323 14.62 -0.71 21.09
CA GLN A 323 14.38 0.33 20.09
C GLN A 323 15.36 1.50 20.15
N LEU A 324 15.97 1.80 21.30
CA LEU A 324 17.00 2.84 21.39
C LEU A 324 18.28 2.48 20.60
N THR A 325 18.45 1.18 20.30
CA THR A 325 19.61 0.64 19.59
C THR A 325 19.31 0.33 18.12
N ASP A 326 18.08 0.59 17.69
CA ASP A 326 17.64 0.37 16.32
C ASP A 326 18.15 1.49 15.38
N GLN A 327 18.76 1.09 14.26
CA GLN A 327 19.31 2.04 13.30
C GLN A 327 18.25 2.93 12.63
N LEU A 328 17.03 2.44 12.40
CA LEU A 328 15.95 3.26 11.82
C LEU A 328 15.52 4.35 12.80
N LYS A 329 15.50 4.06 14.10
CA LYS A 329 15.22 5.05 15.14
C LYS A 329 16.19 6.23 15.08
N LEU A 330 17.46 5.97 14.81
CA LEU A 330 18.47 7.02 14.63
C LEU A 330 18.18 7.89 13.40
N GLU A 331 17.77 7.29 12.29
CA GLU A 331 17.43 8.01 11.05
C GLU A 331 16.14 8.84 11.13
N LYS A 332 15.34 8.66 12.19
CA LYS A 332 14.14 9.46 12.47
C LYS A 332 14.43 10.70 13.32
N ASN A 333 15.63 10.80 13.90
CA ASN A 333 16.03 11.99 14.63
C ASN A 333 16.22 13.19 13.68
N PRO A 334 16.16 14.43 14.20
CA PRO A 334 16.35 15.63 13.37
C PRO A 334 17.61 15.56 12.50
N GLY A 335 17.44 15.77 11.20
CA GLY A 335 18.53 15.68 10.22
C GLY A 335 18.82 14.28 9.66
N GLY A 336 18.15 13.24 10.14
CA GLY A 336 18.17 11.90 9.52
C GLY A 336 17.28 11.81 8.28
N LEU A 337 17.36 10.69 7.54
CA LEU A 337 16.58 10.52 6.30
C LEU A 337 15.06 10.37 6.52
N PHE A 338 14.67 9.91 7.70
CA PHE A 338 13.28 9.75 8.12
C PHE A 338 12.85 10.83 9.12
N ASP A 339 13.53 11.97 9.15
CA ASP A 339 13.10 13.14 9.93
C ASP A 339 11.66 13.55 9.55
N GLY A 340 10.81 13.72 10.57
CA GLY A 340 9.39 14.03 10.42
C GLY A 340 8.47 12.84 10.10
N TRP A 341 9.00 11.63 9.89
CA TRP A 341 8.19 10.43 9.68
C TRP A 341 7.67 9.86 11.00
N GLN A 342 6.47 9.27 10.93
CA GLN A 342 5.80 8.66 12.08
C GLN A 342 5.77 7.14 11.94
N GLU A 343 5.90 6.45 13.06
CA GLU A 343 5.80 5.00 13.18
C GLU A 343 5.01 4.68 14.44
N GLY A 344 4.23 3.61 14.40
CA GLY A 344 3.47 3.14 15.55
C GLY A 344 4.38 2.72 16.70
N HIS A 345 3.80 2.56 17.88
CA HIS A 345 4.49 1.95 19.01
C HIS A 345 4.78 0.48 18.70
N ILE A 346 6.05 0.05 18.84
CA ILE A 346 6.46 -1.33 18.62
C ILE A 346 6.44 -2.06 19.96
N ASP A 347 5.48 -2.96 20.13
CA ASP A 347 5.26 -3.78 21.33
C ASP A 347 5.43 -5.30 21.06
N PHE A 348 6.03 -5.63 19.92
CA PHE A 348 6.29 -6.99 19.46
C PHE A 348 7.79 -7.26 19.32
N SER A 349 8.15 -8.54 19.28
CA SER A 349 9.53 -8.99 19.17
C SER A 349 10.14 -8.71 17.78
N PRO A 350 11.47 -8.58 17.66
CA PRO A 350 12.17 -8.48 16.38
C PRO A 350 11.67 -9.50 15.34
N THR A 351 11.47 -9.08 14.10
CA THR A 351 10.80 -9.92 13.09
C THR A 351 11.76 -10.78 12.26
N TYR A 352 13.06 -10.62 12.49
CA TYR A 352 14.14 -11.33 11.84
C TYR A 352 15.22 -11.73 12.86
N LYS A 353 15.96 -12.85 12.74
CA LYS A 353 15.80 -13.97 11.82
C LYS A 353 15.37 -15.22 12.58
N TYR A 354 14.16 -15.71 12.28
CA TYR A 354 13.64 -16.96 12.84
C TYR A 354 14.20 -18.21 12.15
N VAL A 355 14.25 -19.30 12.90
CA VAL A 355 14.33 -20.66 12.35
C VAL A 355 13.00 -20.96 11.65
N ALA A 356 13.06 -21.60 10.49
CA ALA A 356 11.83 -21.88 9.74
C ALA A 356 10.88 -22.76 10.55
N ASN A 357 9.59 -22.40 10.57
CA ASN A 357 8.52 -23.12 11.29
C ASN A 357 8.74 -23.18 12.81
N SER A 358 9.35 -22.14 13.37
CA SER A 358 9.62 -22.00 14.81
C SER A 358 9.60 -20.53 15.20
N ASP A 359 9.29 -20.26 16.48
CA ASP A 359 9.41 -18.93 17.09
C ASP A 359 10.81 -18.68 17.67
N GLU A 360 11.76 -19.58 17.41
CA GLU A 360 13.15 -19.43 17.85
C GLU A 360 13.98 -18.62 16.84
N TYR A 361 14.81 -17.71 17.36
CA TYR A 361 15.79 -17.01 16.54
C TYR A 361 16.96 -17.93 16.16
N CYS A 362 17.46 -17.78 14.93
CA CYS A 362 18.62 -18.53 14.43
C CYS A 362 19.83 -18.41 15.38
N GLY A 363 20.46 -19.54 15.74
CA GLY A 363 21.59 -19.62 16.68
C GLY A 363 22.75 -20.55 16.25
N THR A 364 23.96 -20.09 16.54
CA THR A 364 25.29 -20.75 16.60
C THR A 364 25.88 -21.60 15.46
N GLN A 365 25.12 -22.18 14.52
CA GLN A 365 25.75 -23.14 13.56
C GLN A 365 25.83 -22.68 12.10
N GLU A 366 24.90 -21.87 11.58
CA GLU A 366 25.02 -21.32 10.22
C GLU A 366 24.51 -19.87 10.14
N LYS A 367 25.41 -18.93 9.81
CA LYS A 367 25.15 -17.49 9.62
C LYS A 367 24.47 -16.82 10.83
N ARG A 368 25.23 -16.73 11.93
CA ARG A 368 24.92 -15.94 13.13
C ARG A 368 24.47 -14.52 12.75
N ARG A 369 23.26 -14.13 13.18
CA ARG A 369 22.66 -12.81 12.96
C ARG A 369 22.03 -12.32 14.26
N VAL A 370 22.15 -11.03 14.55
CA VAL A 370 21.44 -10.42 15.68
C VAL A 370 19.95 -10.34 15.30
N PRO A 371 19.02 -10.70 16.19
CA PRO A 371 17.61 -10.45 15.95
C PRO A 371 17.34 -8.95 15.67
N ALA A 372 16.52 -8.65 14.67
CA ALA A 372 16.20 -7.29 14.22
C ALA A 372 14.74 -7.17 13.79
#